data_AF-A0A388T5X3-F1
#
_entry.id   AF-A0A388T5X3-F1
#
_cell.length_a   1.000
_cell.length_b   1.000
_cell.length_c   1.000
_cell.angle_alpha   90.00
_cell.angle_beta   90.00
_cell.angle_gamma   90.00
#
_symmetry.space_group_name_H-M   'P 1'
#
loop_
_entity.id
_entity.type
_entity.pdbx_description
1 polymer ?
#
loop_
_entity_poly.entity_id
_entity_poly.type
_entity_poly.pdbx_seq_one_letter_code
_entity_poly.pdbx_strand_id
1 'polypeptide(L)'
;MPGITTPLRERKSRRPTGLPNPPMMLLVGPEKSGKSFEAAAGTGSDLIGMTYWIEIGGSEGTADYYGRVPGARYEIVEHNGTYQDILDAIRWAVAQPSANGKPNMIVVDNMTVLWDMLSDEQALFARRRAERKAQENRRRAPSLDDPVVIDSDLWNRAKDRWGEILWMLRRHHGPTLLLARQEIVTAFENDKPTRDKTRKIKAERNLPAAVDAIVELHAFGEAHLTGVRTLHWDVKPGESMPFPDFSIDTLLRRLGFEEAAAARQVTEARPEAYLQEQDQQQPQRGQKQRRPGENELTGPKAAALIKKALEDPTDPEMALQGIREEWGIRTLKRIPTESRLGKMSADDLITRSLAYIKAQVEKRLQGAGDQQEGEQTGTEARQGGTTSTPSTAVEQDQPREHRETPPELSVSAQPTSEPEPPAEGAAPPPPDPQAEEPPPAETPEDTSAAEEPQDIPARPAAKPAPKKKPNDPTEIARQALLDEAEVQARLKFTTRRDHLQPIYADGEPGLAQLRDFVQAQRAEVVALLEENDQAVLADVYRRAPMPDLGLKKKFAPYFDSAPAGQ
;
A
#
# COMPACT_ATOMS: atom_id res chain seq x y z
N MET A 1 10.65 43.27 18.54
CA MET A 1 9.24 43.24 18.04
C MET A 1 8.67 41.87 18.35
N PRO A 2 7.86 41.70 19.41
CA PRO A 2 7.14 40.46 19.67
C PRO A 2 5.88 40.48 18.78
N GLY A 3 5.88 39.68 17.71
CA GLY A 3 4.76 39.75 16.78
C GLY A 3 4.94 38.83 15.60
N ILE A 4 4.71 37.55 15.84
CA ILE A 4 3.78 36.66 15.12
C ILE A 4 3.69 35.42 16.03
N THR A 5 3.01 35.52 17.18
CA THR A 5 2.56 34.33 17.90
C THR A 5 1.22 33.96 17.29
N THR A 6 1.23 32.97 16.40
CA THR A 6 0.01 32.27 15.99
C THR A 6 -0.82 31.98 17.25
N PRO A 7 -2.12 32.33 17.30
CA PRO A 7 -2.92 32.11 18.49
C PRO A 7 -2.84 30.64 18.90
N LEU A 8 -2.33 30.41 20.11
CA LEU A 8 -2.17 29.07 20.66
C LEU A 8 -3.56 28.46 20.83
N ARG A 9 -3.82 27.32 20.18
CA ARG A 9 -5.07 26.56 20.39
C ARG A 9 -5.11 26.13 21.86
N GLU A 10 -6.27 26.25 22.51
CA GLU A 10 -6.47 25.77 23.87
C GLU A 10 -6.14 24.28 23.96
N ARG A 11 -5.34 23.88 24.96
CA ARG A 11 -4.92 22.50 25.20
C ARG A 11 -5.31 22.09 26.62
N LYS A 12 -5.77 20.84 26.77
CA LYS A 12 -5.98 20.19 28.06
C LYS A 12 -4.86 19.19 28.28
N SER A 13 -4.28 19.18 29.47
CA SER A 13 -3.36 18.14 29.93
C SER A 13 -4.04 17.27 30.99
N ARG A 14 -3.55 16.04 31.17
CA ARG A 14 -3.94 15.15 32.27
C ARG A 14 -2.70 14.51 32.87
N ARG A 15 -2.77 14.08 34.14
CA ARG A 15 -1.70 13.28 34.76
C ARG A 15 -1.69 11.85 34.19
N PRO A 16 -0.52 11.20 34.10
CA PRO A 16 -0.44 9.75 33.82
C PRO A 16 -1.18 8.95 34.88
N THR A 17 -1.81 7.84 34.47
CA THR A 17 -2.56 6.95 35.37
C THR A 17 -1.69 5.90 36.04
N GLY A 18 -0.51 5.61 35.50
CA GLY A 18 0.37 4.52 35.97
C GLY A 18 -0.10 3.11 35.60
N LEU A 19 -1.39 2.94 35.26
CA LEU A 19 -1.96 1.65 34.86
C LEU A 19 -1.41 1.15 33.51
N PRO A 20 -1.17 -0.17 33.37
CA PRO A 20 -0.75 -0.75 32.10
C PRO A 20 -1.87 -0.65 31.05
N ASN A 21 -1.48 -0.65 29.78
CA ASN A 21 -2.45 -0.75 28.69
C ASN A 21 -2.79 -2.23 28.43
N PRO A 22 -3.99 -2.53 27.89
CA PRO A 22 -4.26 -3.84 27.32
C PRO A 22 -3.16 -4.23 26.30
N PRO A 23 -2.50 -5.39 26.48
CA PRO A 23 -1.28 -5.71 25.74
C PRO A 23 -1.57 -6.25 24.35
N MET A 24 -0.75 -5.86 23.38
CA MET A 24 -0.61 -6.52 22.10
C MET A 24 0.60 -7.46 22.16
N MET A 25 0.36 -8.76 22.08
CA MET A 25 1.37 -9.79 22.27
C MET A 25 1.65 -10.50 20.95
N LEU A 26 2.91 -10.83 20.73
CA LEU A 26 3.38 -11.56 19.55
C LEU A 26 3.99 -12.90 19.99
N LEU A 27 3.40 -13.99 19.50
CA LEU A 27 3.91 -15.34 19.71
C LEU A 27 4.48 -15.88 18.40
N VAL A 28 5.78 -16.15 18.39
CA VAL A 28 6.53 -16.55 17.19
C VAL A 28 7.25 -17.87 17.40
N GLY A 29 7.56 -18.55 16.31
CA GLY A 29 8.33 -19.78 16.35
C GLY A 29 8.25 -20.54 15.03
N PRO A 30 9.08 -21.58 14.85
CA PRO A 30 8.99 -22.45 13.69
C PRO A 30 7.64 -23.18 13.64
N GLU A 31 7.37 -23.89 12.56
CA GLU A 31 6.17 -24.72 12.49
C GLU A 31 6.16 -25.78 13.58
N LYS A 32 4.95 -26.12 14.07
CA LYS A 32 4.74 -27.14 15.12
C LYS A 32 5.39 -26.82 16.48
N SER A 33 5.70 -25.56 16.75
CA SER A 33 6.23 -25.12 18.06
C SER A 33 5.17 -24.94 19.16
N GLY A 34 3.88 -25.19 18.87
CA GLY A 34 2.80 -25.07 19.87
C GLY A 34 2.06 -23.73 19.93
N LYS A 35 2.32 -22.79 19.02
CA LYS A 35 1.71 -21.44 19.03
C LYS A 35 0.17 -21.45 19.17
N SER A 36 -0.52 -22.17 18.29
CA SER A 36 -1.99 -22.21 18.30
C SER A 36 -2.52 -23.00 19.50
N PHE A 37 -1.77 -23.99 20.02
CA PHE A 37 -2.12 -24.68 21.26
C PHE A 37 -2.07 -23.72 22.46
N GLU A 38 -1.00 -22.94 22.61
CA GLU A 38 -0.86 -21.94 23.68
C GLU A 38 -1.91 -20.83 23.59
N ALA A 39 -2.22 -20.38 22.36
CA ALA A 39 -3.30 -19.43 22.14
C ALA A 39 -4.65 -19.99 22.59
N ALA A 40 -4.98 -21.24 22.21
CA ALA A 40 -6.22 -21.91 22.60
C ALA A 40 -6.32 -22.13 24.12
N ALA A 41 -5.25 -22.63 24.76
CA ALA A 41 -5.19 -22.76 26.22
C ALA A 41 -5.37 -21.40 26.91
N GLY A 42 -4.74 -20.36 26.37
CA GLY A 42 -4.83 -18.98 26.86
C GLY A 42 -6.24 -18.41 26.92
N THR A 43 -7.11 -18.80 25.99
CA THR A 43 -8.51 -18.36 25.98
C THR A 43 -9.30 -18.78 27.23
N GLY A 44 -8.81 -19.78 27.96
CA GLY A 44 -9.39 -20.24 29.22
C GLY A 44 -9.10 -19.35 30.43
N SER A 45 -8.20 -18.36 30.31
CA SER A 45 -7.85 -17.43 31.38
C SER A 45 -9.09 -16.78 32.01
N ASP A 46 -9.08 -16.63 33.32
CA ASP A 46 -10.14 -15.92 34.04
C ASP A 46 -10.01 -14.40 33.91
N LEU A 47 -8.97 -13.86 33.28
CA LEU A 47 -8.84 -12.43 32.97
C LEU A 47 -9.62 -12.03 31.70
N ILE A 48 -10.05 -13.02 30.92
CA ILE A 48 -10.68 -12.83 29.61
C ILE A 48 -12.18 -13.12 29.69
N GLY A 49 -12.98 -12.25 29.06
CA GLY A 49 -14.43 -12.44 28.89
C GLY A 49 -14.74 -13.47 27.80
N MET A 50 -14.65 -13.04 26.54
CA MET A 50 -14.73 -13.89 25.35
C MET A 50 -13.45 -13.74 24.52
N THR A 51 -13.07 -14.76 23.76
CA THR A 51 -12.00 -14.66 22.76
C THR A 51 -12.58 -14.77 21.36
N TYR A 52 -12.21 -13.86 20.46
CA TYR A 52 -12.53 -13.91 19.04
C TYR A 52 -11.30 -14.31 18.25
N TRP A 53 -11.38 -15.45 17.57
CA TRP A 53 -10.29 -16.05 16.81
C TRP A 53 -10.48 -15.80 15.32
N ILE A 54 -9.49 -15.15 14.69
CA ILE A 54 -9.50 -14.83 13.26
C ILE A 54 -8.38 -15.65 12.61
N GLU A 55 -8.75 -16.75 11.95
CA GLU A 55 -7.82 -17.66 11.28
C GLU A 55 -7.63 -17.28 9.80
N ILE A 56 -6.45 -16.75 9.46
CA ILE A 56 -6.07 -16.28 8.14
C ILE A 56 -5.14 -17.33 7.49
N GLY A 57 -5.64 -18.00 6.45
CA GLY A 57 -4.85 -18.88 5.59
C GLY A 57 -5.23 -20.36 5.67
N GLY A 58 -4.57 -21.17 4.83
CA GLY A 58 -4.86 -22.59 4.59
C GLY A 58 -4.59 -23.56 5.75
N SER A 59 -4.64 -23.09 7.00
CA SER A 59 -4.79 -23.93 8.18
C SER A 59 -6.24 -23.99 8.66
N GLU A 60 -7.21 -23.40 7.93
CA GLU A 60 -8.66 -23.46 8.18
C GLU A 60 -9.08 -24.79 8.83
N GLY A 61 -9.45 -24.73 10.11
CA GLY A 61 -9.83 -25.88 10.92
C GLY A 61 -8.83 -26.23 12.03
N THR A 62 -7.69 -25.55 12.09
CA THR A 62 -6.77 -25.63 13.24
C THR A 62 -7.43 -24.99 14.45
N ALA A 63 -8.07 -23.83 14.27
CA ALA A 63 -8.89 -23.22 15.31
C ALA A 63 -10.04 -24.15 15.73
N ASP A 64 -10.76 -24.82 14.83
CA ASP A 64 -11.80 -25.79 15.24
C ASP A 64 -11.23 -26.95 16.07
N TYR A 65 -10.12 -27.53 15.63
CA TYR A 65 -9.51 -28.67 16.30
C TYR A 65 -9.04 -28.34 17.72
N TYR A 66 -8.42 -27.16 17.90
CA TYR A 66 -7.95 -26.72 19.21
C TYR A 66 -9.06 -26.30 20.17
N GLY A 67 -10.33 -26.32 19.74
CA GLY A 67 -11.47 -26.18 20.65
C GLY A 67 -11.54 -27.32 21.67
N ARG A 68 -10.83 -28.43 21.42
CA ARG A 68 -10.65 -29.56 22.34
C ARG A 68 -9.62 -29.33 23.44
N VAL A 69 -8.81 -28.26 23.37
CA VAL A 69 -7.84 -27.96 24.42
C VAL A 69 -8.59 -27.72 25.73
N PRO A 70 -8.21 -28.39 26.84
CA PRO A 70 -8.90 -28.23 28.11
C PRO A 70 -8.98 -26.75 28.53
N GLY A 71 -10.20 -26.28 28.79
CA GLY A 71 -10.46 -24.91 29.22
C GLY A 71 -10.53 -23.88 28.09
N ALA A 72 -10.30 -24.25 26.82
CA ALA A 72 -10.43 -23.33 25.70
C ALA A 72 -11.86 -22.78 25.57
N ARG A 73 -11.97 -21.45 25.37
CA ARG A 73 -13.23 -20.71 25.22
C ARG A 73 -13.05 -19.57 24.22
N TYR A 74 -13.41 -19.82 22.96
CA TYR A 74 -13.38 -18.82 21.91
C TYR A 74 -14.45 -19.06 20.85
N GLU A 75 -14.72 -18.02 20.07
CA GLU A 75 -15.54 -18.04 18.87
C GLU A 75 -14.65 -17.78 17.65
N ILE A 76 -14.84 -18.56 16.59
CA ILE A 76 -14.14 -18.33 15.32
C ILE A 76 -14.92 -17.29 14.54
N VAL A 77 -14.24 -16.23 14.12
CA VAL A 77 -14.81 -15.17 13.28
C VAL A 77 -14.53 -15.52 11.84
N GLU A 78 -15.57 -15.89 11.11
CA GLU A 78 -15.48 -16.29 9.71
C GLU A 78 -15.11 -15.11 8.80
N HIS A 79 -14.38 -15.42 7.74
CA HIS A 79 -14.10 -14.51 6.63
C HIS A 79 -13.86 -15.30 5.34
N ASN A 80 -14.01 -14.65 4.20
CA ASN A 80 -13.78 -15.20 2.86
C ASN A 80 -12.32 -15.12 2.38
N GLY A 81 -11.40 -14.70 3.25
CA GLY A 81 -9.96 -14.60 2.95
C GLY A 81 -9.57 -13.36 2.13
N THR A 82 -10.51 -12.50 1.74
CA THR A 82 -10.16 -11.19 1.17
C THR A 82 -9.74 -10.24 2.28
N TYR A 83 -8.79 -9.34 1.96
CA TYR A 83 -8.33 -8.35 2.93
C TYR A 83 -9.44 -7.51 3.56
N GLN A 84 -10.43 -7.07 2.76
CA GLN A 84 -11.51 -6.23 3.29
C GLN A 84 -12.36 -7.00 4.29
N ASP A 85 -12.65 -8.27 4.00
CA ASP A 85 -13.44 -9.11 4.90
C ASP A 85 -12.67 -9.48 6.18
N ILE A 86 -11.36 -9.74 6.07
CA ILE A 86 -10.47 -9.90 7.23
C ILE A 86 -10.46 -8.63 8.11
N LEU A 87 -10.34 -7.46 7.48
CA LEU A 87 -10.36 -6.18 8.18
C LEU A 87 -11.71 -5.92 8.84
N ASP A 88 -12.81 -6.28 8.18
CA ASP A 88 -14.17 -6.16 8.72
C ASP A 88 -14.42 -7.16 9.86
N ALA A 89 -13.88 -8.38 9.79
CA ALA A 89 -13.87 -9.33 10.90
C ALA A 89 -13.13 -8.76 12.13
N ILE A 90 -11.97 -8.12 11.93
CA ILE A 90 -11.25 -7.44 13.02
C ILE A 90 -12.06 -6.27 13.57
N ARG A 91 -12.65 -5.44 12.71
CA ARG A 91 -13.51 -4.31 13.13
C ARG A 91 -14.70 -4.80 13.94
N TRP A 92 -15.33 -5.90 13.52
CA TRP A 92 -16.42 -6.54 14.22
C TRP A 92 -15.98 -7.04 15.60
N ALA A 93 -14.85 -7.74 15.69
CA ALA A 93 -14.30 -8.27 16.95
C ALA A 93 -13.93 -7.14 17.94
N VAL A 94 -13.33 -6.05 17.45
CA VAL A 94 -12.99 -4.86 18.25
C VAL A 94 -14.25 -4.16 18.78
N ALA A 95 -15.36 -4.20 18.04
CA ALA A 95 -16.61 -3.58 18.43
C ALA A 95 -17.43 -4.40 19.44
N GLN A 96 -17.04 -5.65 19.72
CA GLN A 96 -17.79 -6.52 20.61
C GLN A 96 -17.76 -5.99 22.06
N PRO A 97 -18.92 -5.96 22.74
CA PRO A 97 -18.97 -5.55 24.14
C PRO A 97 -18.24 -6.56 25.02
N SER A 98 -17.64 -6.09 26.10
CA SER A 98 -17.03 -6.94 27.14
C SER A 98 -18.00 -8.03 27.61
N ALA A 99 -17.58 -9.29 27.50
CA ALA A 99 -18.36 -10.43 27.98
C ALA A 99 -18.10 -10.65 29.49
N ASN A 100 -19.17 -10.91 30.25
CA ASN A 100 -19.09 -11.20 31.70
C ASN A 100 -18.36 -10.12 32.53
N GLY A 101 -18.42 -8.85 32.11
CA GLY A 101 -17.74 -7.74 32.78
C GLY A 101 -16.22 -7.75 32.63
N LYS A 102 -15.67 -8.60 31.74
CA LYS A 102 -14.23 -8.75 31.48
C LYS A 102 -13.90 -8.35 30.04
N PRO A 103 -12.69 -7.84 29.78
CA PRO A 103 -12.25 -7.53 28.42
C PRO A 103 -12.17 -8.79 27.55
N ASN A 104 -12.56 -8.66 26.28
CA ASN A 104 -12.46 -9.76 25.32
C ASN A 104 -11.02 -9.84 24.77
N MET A 105 -10.57 -11.01 24.34
CA MET A 105 -9.29 -11.19 23.63
C MET A 105 -9.52 -11.33 22.11
N ILE A 106 -8.59 -10.85 21.29
CA ILE A 106 -8.57 -11.14 19.85
C ILE A 106 -7.33 -11.97 19.54
N VAL A 107 -7.49 -13.08 18.83
CA VAL A 107 -6.39 -13.90 18.29
C VAL A 107 -6.36 -13.74 16.78
N VAL A 108 -5.19 -13.44 16.21
CA VAL A 108 -4.98 -13.43 14.75
C VAL A 108 -3.97 -14.52 14.38
N ASP A 109 -4.45 -15.58 13.72
CA ASP A 109 -3.67 -16.76 13.33
C ASP A 109 -3.67 -16.93 11.80
N ASN A 110 -2.70 -16.46 11.04
CA ASN A 110 -1.47 -15.84 11.49
C ASN A 110 -1.07 -14.62 10.65
N MET A 111 -0.28 -13.75 11.29
CA MET A 111 0.26 -12.52 10.73
C MET A 111 1.21 -12.77 9.55
N THR A 112 1.83 -13.96 9.49
CA THR A 112 2.71 -14.35 8.39
C THR A 112 1.92 -14.48 7.10
N VAL A 113 0.83 -15.25 7.11
CA VAL A 113 -0.01 -15.43 5.92
C VAL A 113 -0.67 -14.12 5.52
N LEU A 114 -1.08 -13.28 6.48
CA LEU A 114 -1.57 -11.94 6.18
C LEU A 114 -0.53 -11.10 5.42
N TRP A 115 0.74 -11.15 5.82
CA TRP A 115 1.83 -10.44 5.13
C TRP A 115 2.13 -11.01 3.74
N ASP A 116 2.15 -12.34 3.62
CA ASP A 116 2.34 -13.04 2.35
C ASP A 116 1.22 -12.67 1.37
N MET A 117 -0.05 -12.71 1.81
CA MET A 117 -1.21 -12.29 1.02
C MET A 117 -1.09 -10.84 0.50
N LEU A 118 -0.69 -9.90 1.37
CA LEU A 118 -0.51 -8.50 0.96
C LEU A 118 0.62 -8.33 -0.07
N SER A 119 1.69 -9.10 0.08
CA SER A 119 2.86 -9.09 -0.81
C SER A 119 2.51 -9.69 -2.18
N ASP A 120 1.84 -10.84 -2.19
CA ASP A 120 1.38 -11.53 -3.40
C ASP A 120 0.38 -10.68 -4.19
N GLU A 121 -0.52 -9.98 -3.49
CA GLU A 121 -1.43 -9.03 -4.12
C GLU A 121 -0.66 -7.93 -4.88
N GLN A 122 0.46 -7.43 -4.33
CA GLN A 122 1.29 -6.43 -5.02
C GLN A 122 2.01 -7.02 -6.23
N ALA A 123 2.50 -8.26 -6.14
CA ALA A 123 3.10 -8.97 -7.27
C ALA A 123 2.09 -9.13 -8.42
N LEU A 124 0.84 -9.48 -8.11
CA LEU A 124 -0.24 -9.57 -9.10
C LEU A 124 -0.57 -8.21 -9.73
N PHE A 125 -0.63 -7.13 -8.95
CA PHE A 125 -0.83 -5.78 -9.50
C PHE A 125 0.32 -5.34 -10.40
N ALA A 126 1.56 -5.61 -10.01
CA ALA A 126 2.75 -5.30 -10.81
C ALA A 126 2.71 -6.06 -12.15
N ARG A 127 2.36 -7.35 -12.12
CA ARG A 127 2.22 -8.18 -13.33
C ARG A 127 1.12 -7.65 -14.26
N ARG A 128 -0.07 -7.33 -13.75
CA ARG A 128 -1.15 -6.72 -14.54
C ARG A 128 -0.73 -5.36 -15.15
N ARG A 129 0.03 -4.56 -14.41
CA ARG A 129 0.59 -3.28 -14.90
C ARG A 129 1.58 -3.52 -16.06
N ALA A 130 2.44 -4.53 -15.94
CA ALA A 130 3.39 -4.91 -16.97
C ALA A 130 2.70 -5.47 -18.24
N GLU A 131 1.69 -6.33 -18.08
CA GLU A 131 0.87 -6.87 -19.17
C GLU A 131 0.16 -5.76 -19.95
N ARG A 132 -0.52 -4.84 -19.25
CA ARG A 132 -1.19 -3.69 -19.89
C ARG A 132 -0.19 -2.83 -20.66
N LYS A 133 0.98 -2.54 -20.07
CA LYS A 133 2.04 -1.78 -20.74
C LYS A 133 2.59 -2.52 -21.96
N ALA A 134 2.72 -3.84 -21.92
CA ALA A 134 3.14 -4.64 -23.06
C ALA A 134 2.10 -4.57 -24.19
N GLN A 135 0.82 -4.70 -23.86
CA GLN A 135 -0.29 -4.60 -24.81
C GLN A 135 -0.34 -3.21 -25.48
N GLU A 136 -0.27 -2.13 -24.69
CA GLU A 136 -0.25 -0.75 -25.18
C GLU A 136 0.94 -0.49 -26.12
N ASN A 137 2.11 -1.06 -25.81
CA ASN A 137 3.32 -0.92 -26.61
C ASN A 137 3.47 -1.98 -27.71
N ARG A 138 2.44 -2.82 -27.93
CA ARG A 138 2.46 -3.95 -28.89
C ARG A 138 3.67 -4.88 -28.71
N ARG A 139 4.07 -5.10 -27.45
CA ARG A 139 5.15 -6.02 -27.04
C ARG A 139 4.53 -7.30 -26.48
N ARG A 140 5.35 -8.36 -26.43
CA ARG A 140 4.98 -9.62 -25.77
C ARG A 140 4.73 -9.37 -24.28
N ALA A 141 3.62 -9.89 -23.76
CA ALA A 141 3.31 -9.87 -22.34
C ALA A 141 4.30 -10.74 -21.54
N PRO A 142 4.62 -10.38 -20.29
CA PRO A 142 5.50 -11.19 -19.45
C PRO A 142 4.92 -12.60 -19.21
N SER A 143 5.74 -13.62 -19.45
CA SER A 143 5.49 -15.03 -19.06
C SER A 143 5.37 -15.17 -17.55
N LEU A 144 4.84 -16.29 -17.05
CA LEU A 144 4.76 -16.58 -15.61
C LEU A 144 6.13 -16.51 -14.93
N ASP A 145 7.18 -16.92 -15.64
CA ASP A 145 8.56 -16.97 -15.16
C ASP A 145 9.31 -15.63 -15.31
N ASP A 146 8.76 -14.67 -16.05
CA ASP A 146 9.43 -13.39 -16.26
C ASP A 146 9.41 -12.57 -14.96
N PRO A 147 10.58 -12.12 -14.46
CA PRO A 147 10.64 -11.32 -13.24
C PRO A 147 9.97 -9.97 -13.47
N VAL A 148 8.95 -9.68 -12.67
CA VAL A 148 8.26 -8.39 -12.68
C VAL A 148 8.72 -7.57 -11.49
N VAL A 149 9.23 -6.37 -11.76
CA VAL A 149 9.63 -5.44 -10.70
C VAL A 149 8.37 -4.89 -10.02
N ILE A 150 8.32 -5.02 -8.70
CA ILE A 150 7.29 -4.40 -7.87
C ILE A 150 7.74 -2.98 -7.54
N ASP A 151 7.07 -2.00 -8.14
CA ASP A 151 7.34 -0.59 -7.91
C ASP A 151 7.14 -0.21 -6.43
N SER A 152 7.88 0.81 -5.97
CA SER A 152 7.82 1.24 -4.57
C SER A 152 6.44 1.74 -4.12
N ASP A 153 5.58 2.18 -5.04
CA ASP A 153 4.20 2.60 -4.72
C ASP A 153 3.33 1.44 -4.24
N LEU A 154 3.49 0.26 -4.85
CA LEU A 154 2.77 -0.95 -4.46
C LEU A 154 3.21 -1.45 -3.08
N TRP A 155 4.52 -1.39 -2.78
CA TRP A 155 5.03 -1.71 -1.45
C TRP A 155 4.48 -0.77 -0.36
N ASN A 156 4.38 0.52 -0.65
CA ASN A 156 3.78 1.46 0.29
C ASN A 156 2.30 1.14 0.54
N ARG A 157 1.55 0.77 -0.52
CA ARG A 157 0.15 0.33 -0.37
C ARG A 157 0.00 -0.92 0.52
N ALA A 158 0.90 -1.90 0.41
CA ALA A 158 0.89 -3.07 1.30
C ALA A 158 1.17 -2.67 2.75
N LYS A 159 2.14 -1.77 2.98
CA LYS A 159 2.45 -1.24 4.32
C LYS A 159 1.31 -0.43 4.92
N ASP A 160 0.61 0.38 4.12
CA ASP A 160 -0.54 1.17 4.58
C ASP A 160 -1.65 0.23 5.06
N ARG A 161 -1.94 -0.82 4.29
CA ARG A 161 -2.96 -1.83 4.63
C ARG A 161 -2.59 -2.68 5.84
N TRP A 162 -1.32 -3.03 5.97
CA TRP A 162 -0.77 -3.65 7.18
C TRP A 162 -0.92 -2.73 8.40
N GLY A 163 -0.58 -1.46 8.22
CA GLY A 163 -0.72 -0.41 9.24
C GLY A 163 -2.17 -0.26 9.71
N GLU A 164 -3.14 -0.32 8.80
CA GLU A 164 -4.57 -0.26 9.12
C GLU A 164 -5.01 -1.43 10.02
N ILE A 165 -4.57 -2.65 9.73
CA ILE A 165 -4.85 -3.84 10.56
C ILE A 165 -4.29 -3.65 11.98
N LEU A 166 -3.01 -3.30 12.10
CA LEU A 166 -2.38 -3.06 13.40
C LEU A 166 -3.03 -1.90 14.15
N TRP A 167 -3.44 -0.85 13.42
CA TRP A 167 -4.13 0.29 14.01
C TRP A 167 -5.50 -0.12 14.59
N MET A 168 -6.27 -0.94 13.86
CA MET A 168 -7.54 -1.46 14.36
C MET A 168 -7.35 -2.30 15.62
N LEU A 169 -6.38 -3.22 15.62
CA LEU A 169 -6.06 -4.05 16.79
C LEU A 169 -5.63 -3.22 18.01
N ARG A 170 -4.87 -2.13 17.81
CA ARG A 170 -4.46 -1.22 18.91
C ARG A 170 -5.64 -0.51 19.59
N ARG A 171 -6.79 -0.40 18.93
CA ARG A 171 -8.01 0.22 19.49
C ARG A 171 -8.80 -0.73 20.38
N HIS A 172 -8.50 -2.02 20.31
CA HIS A 172 -9.14 -3.02 21.15
C HIS A 172 -8.94 -2.71 22.63
N HIS A 173 -9.98 -2.95 23.42
CA HIS A 173 -9.99 -2.67 24.87
C HIS A 173 -9.51 -3.86 25.72
N GLY A 174 -9.22 -4.99 25.09
CA GLY A 174 -8.60 -6.15 25.73
C GLY A 174 -7.28 -6.56 25.07
N PRO A 175 -6.74 -7.72 25.44
CA PRO A 175 -5.48 -8.19 24.90
C PRO A 175 -5.65 -8.65 23.45
N THR A 176 -4.62 -8.50 22.65
CA THR A 176 -4.57 -9.05 21.28
C THR A 176 -3.37 -9.96 21.15
N LEU A 177 -3.56 -11.20 20.70
CA LEU A 177 -2.53 -12.20 20.50
C LEU A 177 -2.30 -12.42 19.00
N LEU A 178 -1.10 -12.14 18.54
CA LEU A 178 -0.69 -12.25 17.15
C LEU A 178 0.22 -13.46 17.00
N LEU A 179 -0.13 -14.40 16.13
CA LEU A 179 0.71 -15.55 15.83
C LEU A 179 1.51 -15.29 14.56
N ALA A 180 2.80 -15.61 14.54
CA ALA A 180 3.60 -15.56 13.31
C ALA A 180 4.65 -16.67 13.25
N ARG A 181 5.11 -16.98 12.03
CA ARG A 181 6.22 -17.91 11.79
C ARG A 181 7.55 -17.20 12.02
N GLN A 182 8.54 -18.00 12.40
CA GLN A 182 9.93 -17.58 12.48
C GLN A 182 10.74 -18.39 11.46
N GLU A 183 11.59 -17.73 10.68
CA GLU A 183 12.52 -18.36 9.75
C GLU A 183 13.93 -18.29 10.32
N ILE A 184 14.68 -19.37 10.14
CA ILE A 184 16.10 -19.42 10.50
C ILE A 184 16.88 -18.99 9.28
N VAL A 185 17.50 -17.80 9.35
CA VAL A 185 18.31 -17.25 8.27
C VAL A 185 19.78 -17.28 8.65
N THR A 186 20.64 -17.54 7.68
CA THR A 186 22.08 -17.38 7.87
C THR A 186 22.39 -15.91 8.13
N ALA A 187 23.11 -15.61 9.20
CA ALA A 187 23.55 -14.25 9.49
C ALA A 187 24.59 -13.83 8.42
N PHE A 188 24.62 -12.54 8.10
CA PHE A 188 25.60 -11.97 7.18
C PHE A 188 26.45 -10.98 7.94
N GLU A 189 27.77 -11.10 7.79
CA GLU A 189 28.75 -10.16 8.32
C GLU A 189 29.64 -9.74 7.16
N ASN A 190 29.76 -8.44 6.91
CA ASN A 190 30.52 -7.88 5.78
C ASN A 190 30.17 -8.52 4.42
N ASP A 191 28.86 -8.64 4.13
CA ASP A 191 28.28 -9.25 2.92
C ASP A 191 28.67 -10.72 2.67
N LYS A 192 29.22 -11.40 3.70
CA LYS A 192 29.52 -12.83 3.65
C LYS A 192 28.59 -13.59 4.61
N PRO A 193 28.02 -14.73 4.18
CA PRO A 193 27.25 -15.57 5.09
C PRO A 193 28.17 -16.11 6.18
N THR A 194 27.77 -15.96 7.45
CA THR A 194 28.46 -16.53 8.60
C THR A 194 27.93 -17.94 8.89
N ARG A 195 28.52 -18.63 9.87
CA ARG A 195 27.96 -19.90 10.37
C ARG A 195 26.79 -19.68 11.33
N ASP A 196 26.63 -18.45 11.79
CA ASP A 196 25.61 -18.10 12.77
C ASP A 196 24.25 -18.04 12.10
N LYS A 197 23.25 -18.46 12.86
CA LYS A 197 21.86 -18.48 12.42
C LYS A 197 21.09 -17.47 13.24
N THR A 198 20.52 -16.49 12.57
CA THR A 198 19.61 -15.53 13.20
C THR A 198 18.19 -16.00 12.94
N ARG A 199 17.35 -15.95 13.97
CA ARG A 199 15.93 -16.23 13.81
C ARG A 199 15.21 -14.93 13.49
N LYS A 200 14.49 -14.90 12.37
CA LYS A 200 13.78 -13.72 11.88
C LYS A 200 12.28 -13.97 11.86
N ILE A 201 11.51 -13.02 12.37
CA ILE A 201 10.04 -13.08 12.33
C ILE A 201 9.60 -12.86 10.88
N LYS A 202 8.80 -13.79 10.35
CA LYS A 202 8.25 -13.72 9.00
C LYS A 202 6.97 -12.87 9.01
N ALA A 203 7.15 -11.57 9.00
CA ALA A 203 6.09 -10.57 8.92
C ALA A 203 6.66 -9.23 8.43
N GLU A 204 5.83 -8.19 8.40
CA GLU A 204 6.31 -6.83 8.16
C GLU A 204 7.35 -6.42 9.22
N ARG A 205 8.40 -5.72 8.78
CA ARG A 205 9.60 -5.41 9.58
C ARG A 205 9.31 -4.67 10.89
N ASN A 206 8.27 -3.84 10.94
CA ASN A 206 7.94 -3.04 12.11
C ASN A 206 7.02 -3.76 13.10
N LEU A 207 6.60 -5.01 12.82
CA LEU A 207 5.76 -5.79 13.75
C LEU A 207 6.38 -5.88 15.16
N PRO A 208 7.67 -6.22 15.34
CA PRO A 208 8.27 -6.31 16.68
C PRO A 208 8.20 -4.99 17.46
N ALA A 209 8.31 -3.85 16.78
CA ALA A 209 8.21 -2.52 17.40
C ALA A 209 6.76 -2.11 17.71
N ALA A 210 5.78 -2.75 17.08
CA ALA A 210 4.37 -2.42 17.24
C ALA A 210 3.72 -3.10 18.45
N VAL A 211 4.31 -4.18 18.96
CA VAL A 211 3.77 -5.02 20.03
C VAL A 211 4.37 -4.69 21.40
N ASP A 212 3.68 -5.08 22.46
CA ASP A 212 4.09 -4.89 23.85
C ASP A 212 4.92 -6.05 24.40
N ALA A 213 4.76 -7.26 23.86
CA ALA A 213 5.53 -8.43 24.26
C ALA A 213 5.79 -9.35 23.06
N ILE A 214 6.99 -9.94 23.01
CA ILE A 214 7.41 -10.92 22.02
C ILE A 214 7.87 -12.17 22.76
N VAL A 215 7.19 -13.28 22.50
CA VAL A 215 7.57 -14.60 23.00
C VAL A 215 7.92 -15.49 21.82
N GLU A 216 9.12 -16.07 21.85
CA GLU A 216 9.58 -17.07 20.89
C GLU A 216 9.43 -18.46 21.46
N LEU A 217 8.66 -19.30 20.79
CA LEU A 217 8.60 -20.74 21.04
C LEU A 217 9.61 -21.42 20.13
N HIS A 218 10.71 -21.92 20.69
CA HIS A 218 11.75 -22.61 19.92
C HIS A 218 11.35 -24.05 19.60
N ALA A 219 10.65 -24.68 20.54
CA ALA A 219 9.96 -25.96 20.43
C ALA A 219 8.73 -25.94 21.34
N PHE A 220 7.95 -27.03 21.33
CA PHE A 220 6.83 -27.17 22.26
C PHE A 220 7.34 -27.16 23.71
N GLY A 221 6.83 -26.25 24.55
CA GLY A 221 7.27 -26.07 25.94
C GLY A 221 8.57 -25.28 26.13
N GLU A 222 9.24 -24.86 25.05
CA GLU A 222 10.47 -24.07 25.10
C GLU A 222 10.21 -22.61 24.69
N ALA A 223 9.76 -21.81 25.64
CA ALA A 223 9.45 -20.39 25.43
C ALA A 223 10.59 -19.48 25.89
N HIS A 224 10.83 -18.41 25.13
CA HIS A 224 11.76 -17.33 25.44
C HIS A 224 11.08 -15.98 25.29
N LEU A 225 11.27 -15.09 26.25
CA LEU A 225 10.84 -13.70 26.14
C LEU A 225 11.99 -12.89 25.53
N THR A 226 11.75 -12.28 24.37
CA THR A 226 12.79 -11.54 23.62
C THR A 226 12.55 -10.03 23.55
N GLY A 227 11.34 -9.58 23.88
CA GLY A 227 11.04 -8.16 24.01
C GLY A 227 9.80 -7.95 24.85
N VAL A 228 9.82 -6.98 25.75
CA VAL A 228 8.66 -6.60 26.54
C VAL A 228 8.67 -5.12 26.87
N ARG A 229 7.48 -4.52 26.94
CA ARG A 229 7.22 -3.16 27.39
C ARG A 229 6.31 -3.21 28.61
N THR A 230 6.89 -3.35 29.80
CA THR A 230 6.16 -3.41 31.07
C THR A 230 7.01 -2.85 32.22
N LEU A 231 6.33 -2.37 33.27
CA LEU A 231 6.95 -2.05 34.56
C LEU A 231 6.70 -3.14 35.62
N HIS A 232 5.84 -4.12 35.32
CA HIS A 232 5.47 -5.20 36.24
C HIS A 232 6.45 -6.37 36.22
N TRP A 233 7.40 -6.35 35.28
CA TRP A 233 8.37 -7.41 35.10
C TRP A 233 9.74 -6.80 34.85
N ASP A 234 10.70 -7.14 35.71
CA ASP A 234 12.11 -6.80 35.52
C ASP A 234 12.70 -7.66 34.39
N VAL A 235 12.86 -7.05 33.22
CA VAL A 235 13.43 -7.67 32.02
C VAL A 235 14.56 -6.78 31.52
N LYS A 236 15.72 -7.39 31.32
CA LYS A 236 16.87 -6.71 30.74
C LYS A 236 16.61 -6.40 29.27
N PRO A 237 16.62 -5.13 28.85
CA PRO A 237 16.41 -4.78 27.46
C PRO A 237 17.45 -5.44 26.56
N GLY A 238 17.00 -6.05 25.46
CA GLY A 238 17.87 -6.66 24.46
C GLY A 238 18.36 -8.08 24.76
N GLU A 239 18.06 -8.64 25.93
CA GLU A 239 18.37 -10.04 26.25
C GLU A 239 17.17 -10.96 25.97
N SER A 240 17.45 -12.10 25.33
CA SER A 240 16.50 -13.21 25.22
C SER A 240 16.59 -14.05 26.49
N MET A 241 15.51 -14.11 27.26
CA MET A 241 15.47 -14.83 28.54
C MET A 241 14.51 -16.03 28.46
N PRO A 242 14.90 -17.21 28.97
CA PRO A 242 13.98 -18.34 29.08
C PRO A 242 12.72 -17.95 29.87
N PHE A 243 11.56 -18.37 29.38
CA PHE A 243 10.28 -18.18 30.05
C PHE A 243 9.77 -19.56 30.49
N PRO A 244 10.27 -20.11 31.61
CA PRO A 244 9.78 -21.37 32.15
C PRO A 244 8.30 -21.24 32.54
N ASP A 245 7.55 -22.33 32.37
CA ASP A 245 6.12 -22.41 32.66
C ASP A 245 5.28 -21.35 31.90
N PHE A 246 5.72 -21.06 30.67
CA PHE A 246 5.00 -20.16 29.80
C PHE A 246 3.58 -20.64 29.57
N SER A 247 2.64 -19.71 29.75
CA SER A 247 1.28 -19.77 29.23
C SER A 247 0.85 -18.34 28.92
N ILE A 248 -0.19 -18.18 28.10
CA ILE A 248 -0.75 -16.85 27.83
C ILE A 248 -1.31 -16.22 29.11
N ASP A 249 -1.88 -17.01 30.02
CA ASP A 249 -2.37 -16.52 31.32
C ASP A 249 -1.22 -15.97 32.18
N THR A 250 -0.13 -16.74 32.30
CA THR A 250 1.09 -16.31 33.00
C THR A 250 1.65 -15.01 32.41
N LEU A 251 1.68 -14.90 31.08
CA LEU A 251 2.14 -13.69 30.40
C LEU A 251 1.24 -12.49 30.72
N LEU A 252 -0.08 -12.64 30.61
CA LEU A 252 -1.03 -11.56 30.92
C LEU A 252 -0.88 -11.03 32.35
N ARG A 253 -0.75 -11.94 33.32
CA ARG A 253 -0.54 -11.57 34.73
C ARG A 253 0.77 -10.84 34.93
N ARG A 254 1.87 -11.34 34.36
CA ARG A 254 3.19 -10.68 34.44
C ARG A 254 3.24 -9.33 33.73
N LEU A 255 2.37 -9.10 32.75
CA LEU A 255 2.20 -7.79 32.11
C LEU A 255 1.34 -6.83 32.93
N GLY A 256 0.79 -7.25 34.07
CA GLY A 256 -0.08 -6.44 34.93
C GLY A 256 -1.49 -6.28 34.36
N PHE A 257 -1.95 -7.21 33.52
CA PHE A 257 -3.23 -7.04 32.83
C PHE A 257 -4.45 -6.96 33.78
N GLU A 258 -4.34 -7.54 34.97
CA GLU A 258 -5.40 -7.53 36.01
C GLU A 258 -5.79 -6.10 36.45
N GLU A 259 -4.83 -5.17 36.43
CA GLU A 259 -5.02 -3.77 36.79
C GLU A 259 -4.96 -2.84 35.58
N ALA A 260 -5.00 -3.39 34.36
CA ALA A 260 -4.93 -2.61 33.14
C ALA A 260 -6.04 -1.57 33.05
N ALA A 261 -5.71 -0.44 32.43
CA ALA A 261 -6.70 0.56 32.08
C ALA A 261 -7.80 -0.08 31.22
N ALA A 262 -9.06 0.27 31.50
CA ALA A 262 -10.23 -0.26 30.78
C ALA A 262 -10.18 -0.03 29.26
N ALA A 263 -9.38 0.93 28.79
CA ALA A 263 -9.15 1.18 27.39
C ALA A 263 -7.75 1.76 27.15
N ARG A 264 -7.12 1.36 26.04
CA ARG A 264 -5.91 1.98 25.54
C ARG A 264 -6.22 3.41 25.09
N GLN A 265 -5.53 4.40 25.66
CA GLN A 265 -5.67 5.78 25.21
C GLN A 265 -4.80 6.03 23.97
N VAL A 266 -5.37 5.78 22.78
CA VAL A 266 -4.72 6.07 21.49
C VAL A 266 -5.37 7.30 20.87
N THR A 267 -4.56 8.33 20.59
CA THR A 267 -4.99 9.44 19.73
C THR A 267 -4.59 9.13 18.30
N GLU A 268 -5.57 9.14 17.41
CA GLU A 268 -5.35 8.94 15.98
C GLU A 268 -4.61 10.13 15.37
N ALA A 269 -3.46 9.87 14.74
CA ALA A 269 -2.87 10.83 13.82
C ALA A 269 -3.78 10.92 12.59
N ARG A 270 -4.21 12.13 12.23
CA ARG A 270 -5.10 12.40 11.10
C ARG A 270 -4.37 13.23 10.04
N PRO A 271 -3.54 12.62 9.17
CA PRO A 271 -2.81 13.35 8.13
C PRO A 271 -3.75 14.18 7.24
N GLU A 272 -4.94 13.66 6.94
CA GLU A 272 -5.98 14.29 6.16
C GLU A 272 -6.64 15.48 6.88
N ALA A 273 -6.56 15.57 8.21
CA ALA A 273 -7.10 16.70 8.94
C ALA A 273 -6.45 18.02 8.51
N TYR A 274 -5.17 18.00 8.12
CA TYR A 274 -4.51 19.19 7.58
C TYR A 274 -5.10 19.62 6.23
N LEU A 275 -5.40 18.66 5.35
CA LEU A 275 -6.02 18.93 4.05
C LEU A 275 -7.45 19.46 4.24
N GLN A 276 -8.22 18.84 5.14
CA GLN A 276 -9.55 19.32 5.51
C GLN A 276 -9.50 20.72 6.15
N GLU A 277 -8.53 20.98 7.03
CA GLU A 277 -8.31 22.31 7.61
C GLU A 277 -7.94 23.34 6.52
N GLN A 278 -7.15 22.97 5.51
CA GLN A 278 -6.85 23.84 4.38
C GLN A 278 -8.09 24.11 3.51
N ASP A 279 -8.87 23.09 3.17
CA ASP A 279 -10.09 23.21 2.39
C ASP A 279 -11.15 24.03 3.12
N GLN A 280 -11.21 23.93 4.45
CA GLN A 280 -12.07 24.75 5.31
C GLN A 280 -11.55 26.18 5.53
N GLN A 281 -10.24 26.44 5.33
CA GLN A 281 -9.64 27.78 5.40
C GLN A 281 -9.65 28.52 4.05
N GLN A 282 -9.76 27.79 2.92
CA GLN A 282 -9.91 28.37 1.58
C GLN A 282 -11.18 29.22 1.34
N PRO A 283 -12.33 29.09 2.05
CA PRO A 283 -13.49 29.95 1.85
C PRO A 283 -13.24 31.42 2.24
N GLN A 284 -12.24 31.71 3.07
CA GLN A 284 -11.99 33.08 3.56
C GLN A 284 -10.93 33.86 2.77
N ARG A 285 -10.02 33.19 2.03
CA ARG A 285 -9.05 33.89 1.17
C ARG A 285 -9.61 34.29 -0.20
N GLY A 286 -10.77 33.74 -0.60
CA GLY A 286 -11.46 34.11 -1.84
C GLY A 286 -12.40 35.32 -1.76
N GLN A 287 -12.70 35.84 -0.56
CA GLN A 287 -13.67 36.93 -0.38
C GLN A 287 -13.08 38.33 -0.22
N LYS A 288 -11.76 38.50 -0.11
CA LYS A 288 -11.12 39.82 -0.21
C LYS A 288 -10.54 40.01 -1.61
N GLN A 289 -11.19 40.88 -2.38
CA GLN A 289 -10.83 41.38 -3.72
C GLN A 289 -11.11 40.43 -4.90
N ARG A 290 -12.38 40.04 -5.10
CA ARG A 290 -12.89 39.91 -6.47
C ARG A 290 -13.77 41.11 -6.76
N ARG A 291 -13.34 41.96 -7.69
CA ARG A 291 -14.17 43.02 -8.25
C ARG A 291 -15.44 42.37 -8.82
N PRO A 292 -16.65 42.83 -8.45
CA PRO A 292 -17.87 42.35 -9.08
C PRO A 292 -17.90 42.91 -10.51
N GLY A 293 -17.96 42.05 -11.54
CA GLY A 293 -18.25 42.55 -12.89
C GLY A 293 -18.01 41.65 -14.10
N GLU A 294 -16.93 40.87 -14.18
CA GLU A 294 -16.52 40.41 -15.53
C GLU A 294 -16.96 38.98 -15.92
N ASN A 295 -17.08 38.04 -14.98
CA ASN A 295 -17.39 36.62 -15.31
C ASN A 295 -18.69 36.05 -14.70
N GLU A 296 -19.57 36.88 -14.13
CA GLU A 296 -20.89 36.37 -13.73
C GLU A 296 -21.80 36.17 -14.96
N LEU A 297 -22.26 34.93 -15.13
CA LEU A 297 -23.24 34.56 -16.14
C LEU A 297 -24.60 35.12 -15.73
N THR A 298 -24.95 36.29 -16.27
CA THR A 298 -26.26 36.90 -16.07
C THR A 298 -27.31 36.27 -16.97
N GLY A 299 -28.60 36.39 -16.63
CA GLY A 299 -29.72 35.89 -17.43
C GLY A 299 -29.65 36.24 -18.93
N PRO A 300 -29.40 37.50 -19.29
CA PRO A 300 -29.25 37.90 -20.69
C PRO A 300 -28.02 37.26 -21.38
N LYS A 301 -26.89 37.13 -20.67
CA LYS A 301 -25.69 36.46 -21.20
C LYS A 301 -25.93 34.96 -21.41
N ALA A 302 -26.60 34.29 -20.47
CA ALA A 302 -26.99 32.89 -20.61
C ALA A 302 -27.91 32.68 -21.80
N ALA A 303 -28.94 33.52 -21.97
CA ALA A 303 -29.84 33.45 -23.11
C ALA A 303 -29.10 33.67 -24.45
N ALA A 304 -28.14 34.60 -24.50
CA ALA A 304 -27.32 34.85 -25.69
C ALA A 304 -26.40 33.66 -26.03
N LEU A 305 -25.77 33.04 -25.03
CA LEU A 305 -24.93 31.85 -25.22
C LEU A 305 -25.75 30.66 -25.72
N ILE A 306 -26.91 30.42 -25.12
CA ILE A 306 -27.82 29.34 -25.53
C ILE A 306 -28.32 29.58 -26.97
N LYS A 307 -28.65 30.83 -27.31
CA LYS A 307 -29.03 31.19 -28.69
C LYS A 307 -27.88 30.96 -29.67
N LYS A 308 -26.65 31.32 -29.30
CA LYS A 308 -25.47 31.10 -30.14
C LYS A 308 -25.19 29.61 -30.35
N ALA A 309 -25.34 28.78 -29.31
CA ALA A 309 -25.20 27.33 -29.41
C ALA A 309 -26.26 26.69 -30.32
N LEU A 310 -27.49 27.23 -30.31
CA LEU A 310 -28.55 26.81 -31.24
C LEU A 310 -28.28 27.17 -32.71
N GLU A 311 -27.48 28.21 -32.95
CA GLU A 311 -27.08 28.67 -34.29
C GLU A 311 -25.78 27.99 -34.77
N ASP A 312 -25.20 27.05 -34.00
CA ASP A 312 -23.99 26.32 -34.41
C ASP A 312 -24.29 25.45 -35.65
N PRO A 313 -23.54 25.62 -36.75
CA PRO A 313 -23.77 24.91 -38.00
C PRO A 313 -23.31 23.44 -37.97
N THR A 314 -22.50 23.05 -36.97
CA THR A 314 -21.85 21.74 -36.93
C THR A 314 -22.65 20.75 -36.09
N ASP A 315 -22.93 21.12 -34.84
CA ASP A 315 -23.69 20.29 -33.89
C ASP A 315 -24.27 21.16 -32.75
N PRO A 316 -25.52 21.62 -32.89
CA PRO A 316 -26.15 22.46 -31.87
C PRO A 316 -26.48 21.69 -30.59
N GLU A 317 -26.56 20.35 -30.62
CA GLU A 317 -26.78 19.54 -29.43
C GLU A 317 -25.52 19.49 -28.55
N MET A 318 -24.37 19.19 -29.15
CA MET A 318 -23.08 19.21 -28.45
C MET A 318 -22.76 20.61 -27.89
N ALA A 319 -23.04 21.67 -28.65
CA ALA A 319 -22.82 23.04 -28.19
C ALA A 319 -23.66 23.38 -26.94
N LEU A 320 -24.92 22.92 -26.88
CA LEU A 320 -25.78 23.11 -25.71
C LEU A 320 -25.35 22.27 -24.51
N GLN A 321 -24.86 21.04 -24.73
CA GLN A 321 -24.29 20.20 -23.67
C GLN A 321 -23.00 20.81 -23.10
N GLY A 322 -22.15 21.39 -23.96
CA GLY A 322 -20.94 22.10 -23.54
C GLY A 322 -21.21 23.25 -22.57
N ILE A 323 -22.31 24.00 -22.74
CA ILE A 323 -22.71 25.06 -21.79
C ILE A 323 -23.04 24.46 -20.40
N ARG A 324 -23.65 23.28 -20.34
CA ARG A 324 -23.96 22.61 -19.07
C ARG A 324 -22.71 22.10 -18.37
N GLU A 325 -21.75 21.60 -19.14
CA GLU A 325 -20.46 21.15 -18.60
C GLU A 325 -19.63 22.32 -18.07
N GLU A 326 -19.59 23.43 -18.80
CA GLU A 326 -18.81 24.62 -18.44
C GLU A 326 -19.36 25.32 -17.18
N TRP A 327 -20.68 25.47 -17.07
CA TRP A 327 -21.29 26.28 -16.00
C TRP A 327 -21.93 25.45 -14.88
N GLY A 328 -22.20 24.17 -15.12
CA GLY A 328 -22.84 23.27 -14.18
C GLY A 328 -24.35 23.50 -14.01
N ILE A 329 -25.11 22.41 -13.88
CA ILE A 329 -26.58 22.41 -13.78
C ILE A 329 -27.06 23.27 -12.59
N ARG A 330 -26.38 23.20 -11.44
CA ARG A 330 -26.78 23.96 -10.23
C ARG A 330 -26.71 25.47 -10.43
N THR A 331 -25.73 25.95 -11.19
CA THR A 331 -25.55 27.38 -11.50
C THR A 331 -26.62 27.83 -12.48
N LEU A 332 -26.83 27.07 -13.55
CA LEU A 332 -27.78 27.40 -14.62
C LEU A 332 -29.24 27.41 -14.12
N LYS A 333 -29.60 26.53 -13.17
CA LYS A 333 -30.92 26.55 -12.52
C LYS A 333 -31.21 27.83 -11.73
N ARG A 334 -30.17 28.51 -11.24
CA ARG A 334 -30.29 29.76 -10.45
C ARG A 334 -30.36 31.01 -11.32
N ILE A 335 -30.10 30.89 -12.62
CA ILE A 335 -30.05 32.01 -13.54
C ILE A 335 -31.39 32.11 -14.27
N PRO A 336 -32.27 33.07 -13.93
CA PRO A 336 -33.48 33.30 -14.69
C PRO A 336 -33.13 33.90 -16.06
N THR A 337 -33.74 33.36 -17.10
CA THR A 337 -33.60 33.82 -18.49
C THR A 337 -34.96 34.20 -19.05
N GLU A 338 -34.98 35.19 -19.93
CA GLU A 338 -36.17 35.60 -20.66
C GLU A 338 -35.92 35.32 -22.14
N SER A 339 -36.75 34.46 -22.72
CA SER A 339 -36.64 34.04 -24.12
C SER A 339 -38.01 34.09 -24.80
N ARG A 340 -38.05 33.83 -26.11
CA ARG A 340 -39.32 33.66 -26.85
C ARG A 340 -40.20 32.53 -26.29
N LEU A 341 -39.63 31.61 -25.52
CA LEU A 341 -40.32 30.49 -24.88
C LEU A 341 -40.85 30.83 -23.47
N GLY A 342 -40.70 32.08 -23.02
CA GLY A 342 -41.11 32.56 -21.70
C GLY A 342 -39.94 32.74 -20.72
N LYS A 343 -40.28 33.11 -19.48
CA LYS A 343 -39.33 33.26 -18.37
C LYS A 343 -39.08 31.89 -17.71
N MET A 344 -37.84 31.41 -17.73
CA MET A 344 -37.45 30.13 -17.14
C MET A 344 -35.96 30.13 -16.78
N SER A 345 -35.49 29.12 -16.03
CA SER A 345 -34.05 29.03 -15.75
C SER A 345 -33.24 28.74 -17.02
N ALA A 346 -31.96 29.10 -17.03
CA ALA A 346 -31.07 28.80 -18.15
C ALA A 346 -31.00 27.29 -18.45
N ASP A 347 -31.05 26.45 -17.40
CA ASP A 347 -31.08 24.99 -17.54
C ASP A 347 -32.39 24.47 -18.17
N ASP A 348 -33.53 25.04 -17.80
CA ASP A 348 -34.82 24.70 -18.41
C ASP A 348 -34.86 25.13 -19.88
N LEU A 349 -34.25 26.28 -20.20
CA LEU A 349 -34.15 26.77 -21.57
C LEU A 349 -33.28 25.83 -22.43
N ILE A 350 -32.15 25.35 -21.91
CA ILE A 350 -31.32 24.33 -22.58
C ILE A 350 -32.11 23.03 -22.78
N THR A 351 -32.81 22.56 -21.74
CA THR A 351 -33.63 21.33 -21.82
C THR A 351 -34.68 21.41 -22.93
N ARG A 352 -35.41 22.53 -23.00
CA ARG A 352 -36.43 22.74 -24.04
C ARG A 352 -35.82 22.87 -25.42
N SER A 353 -34.66 23.50 -25.51
CA SER A 353 -33.93 23.67 -26.78
C SER A 353 -33.46 22.33 -27.35
N LEU A 354 -32.92 21.44 -26.51
CA LEU A 354 -32.55 20.07 -26.90
C LEU A 354 -33.77 19.25 -27.36
N ALA A 355 -34.89 19.35 -26.63
CA ALA A 355 -36.13 18.68 -27.02
C ALA A 355 -36.67 19.17 -28.38
N TYR A 356 -36.53 20.47 -28.66
CA TYR A 356 -36.92 21.05 -29.95
C TYR A 356 -36.05 20.55 -31.11
N ILE A 357 -34.72 20.47 -30.92
CA ILE A 357 -33.81 19.92 -31.94
C ILE A 357 -34.19 18.47 -32.26
N LYS A 358 -34.39 17.64 -31.22
CA LYS A 358 -34.76 16.23 -31.40
C LYS A 358 -36.06 16.06 -32.18
N ALA A 359 -37.09 16.85 -31.85
CA ALA A 359 -38.37 16.83 -32.56
C ALA A 359 -38.27 17.30 -34.04
N GLN A 360 -37.36 18.24 -34.35
CA GLN A 360 -37.11 18.68 -35.73
C GLN A 360 -36.39 17.60 -36.56
N VAL A 361 -35.45 16.87 -35.97
CA VAL A 361 -34.77 15.75 -36.61
C VAL A 361 -35.77 14.62 -36.89
N GLU A 362 -36.62 14.26 -35.93
CA GLU A 362 -37.66 13.25 -36.12
C GLU A 362 -38.67 13.62 -37.23
N LYS A 363 -39.08 14.90 -37.32
CA LYS A 363 -39.94 15.38 -38.40
C LYS A 363 -39.29 15.33 -39.78
N ARG A 364 -37.98 15.61 -39.89
CA ARG A 364 -37.24 15.47 -41.16
C ARG A 364 -37.15 14.01 -41.60
N LEU A 365 -36.96 13.09 -40.65
CA LEU A 365 -36.93 11.66 -40.93
C LEU A 365 -38.30 11.12 -41.36
N GLN A 366 -39.39 11.61 -40.76
CA GLN A 366 -40.75 11.22 -41.16
C GLN A 366 -41.17 11.84 -42.51
N GLY A 367 -40.80 13.10 -42.79
CA GLY A 367 -41.10 13.75 -44.07
C GLY A 367 -40.29 13.24 -45.27
N ALA A 368 -39.14 12.59 -45.03
CA ALA A 368 -38.35 11.93 -46.06
C ALA A 368 -38.92 10.54 -46.45
N GLY A 369 -39.79 9.95 -45.61
CA GLY A 369 -40.46 8.68 -45.89
C GLY A 369 -41.64 8.79 -46.85
N ASP A 370 -42.39 9.91 -46.81
CA ASP A 370 -43.60 10.11 -47.62
C ASP A 370 -43.35 10.65 -49.04
N GLN A 371 -42.08 10.90 -49.43
CA GLN A 371 -41.72 11.33 -50.80
C GLN A 371 -41.24 10.18 -51.71
N GLN A 372 -41.28 8.92 -51.25
CA GLN A 372 -40.92 7.74 -52.07
C GLN A 372 -42.11 6.91 -52.59
N GLU A 373 -43.37 7.26 -52.29
CA GLU A 373 -44.56 6.53 -52.80
C GLU A 373 -45.35 7.28 -53.89
N GLY A 374 -44.79 8.36 -54.46
CA GLY A 374 -45.50 9.26 -55.38
C GLY A 374 -45.02 9.28 -56.83
N GLU A 375 -44.35 8.25 -57.36
CA GLU A 375 -43.96 8.26 -58.78
C GLU A 375 -43.75 6.84 -59.34
N GLN A 376 -44.84 6.09 -59.54
CA GLN A 376 -44.89 5.00 -60.53
C GLN A 376 -46.35 4.59 -60.80
N THR A 377 -46.99 5.27 -61.74
CA THR A 377 -48.21 4.79 -62.42
C THR A 377 -47.96 4.75 -63.93
N GLY A 378 -48.24 3.59 -64.53
CA GLY A 378 -48.15 3.28 -65.97
C GLY A 378 -46.93 2.40 -66.28
N THR A 379 -47.02 1.20 -66.85
CA THR A 379 -48.12 0.52 -67.56
C THR A 379 -47.72 -0.96 -67.72
N GLU A 380 -48.65 -1.88 -67.41
CA GLU A 380 -48.88 -3.22 -68.01
C GLU A 380 -47.72 -4.24 -68.14
N ALA A 381 -47.89 -5.57 -68.05
CA ALA A 381 -48.94 -6.50 -67.65
C ALA A 381 -48.36 -7.91 -67.85
N ARG A 382 -48.65 -8.84 -66.94
CA ARG A 382 -48.89 -10.30 -67.12
C ARG A 382 -48.66 -11.00 -65.77
N GLN A 383 -49.75 -11.37 -65.08
CA GLN A 383 -50.32 -12.74 -65.05
C GLN A 383 -49.36 -13.73 -64.38
N GLY A 384 -49.67 -14.43 -63.28
CA GLY A 384 -50.85 -14.57 -62.43
C GLY A 384 -50.35 -15.09 -61.06
N GLY A 385 -51.07 -14.86 -59.96
CA GLY A 385 -51.96 -15.86 -59.36
C GLY A 385 -51.15 -16.93 -58.59
N THR A 386 -51.35 -17.24 -57.32
CA THR A 386 -52.52 -17.08 -56.44
C THR A 386 -52.13 -17.58 -55.04
N THR A 387 -52.74 -16.99 -54.01
CA THR A 387 -53.19 -17.57 -52.72
C THR A 387 -52.16 -18.30 -51.83
N SER A 388 -51.74 -17.76 -50.68
CA SER A 388 -52.46 -17.74 -49.38
C SER A 388 -52.97 -19.11 -48.90
N THR A 389 -52.37 -19.63 -47.82
CA THR A 389 -53.11 -19.97 -46.59
C THR A 389 -52.16 -20.33 -45.43
N PRO A 390 -52.58 -20.10 -44.17
CA PRO A 390 -51.88 -20.52 -42.96
C PRO A 390 -52.50 -21.81 -42.36
N SER A 391 -51.90 -22.26 -41.26
CA SER A 391 -52.54 -22.98 -40.14
C SER A 391 -52.21 -24.48 -39.95
N THR A 392 -51.92 -24.80 -38.67
CA THR A 392 -52.19 -26.06 -37.91
C THR A 392 -51.47 -27.34 -38.34
N ALA A 393 -51.10 -28.30 -37.49
CA ALA A 393 -50.90 -28.49 -36.05
C ALA A 393 -50.52 -29.99 -35.87
N VAL A 394 -49.97 -30.38 -34.71
CA VAL A 394 -49.91 -31.79 -34.20
C VAL A 394 -48.84 -32.66 -34.92
N GLU A 395 -47.99 -33.51 -34.33
CA GLU A 395 -48.05 -34.35 -33.13
C GLU A 395 -46.65 -34.79 -32.65
N GLN A 396 -46.65 -35.28 -31.41
CA GLN A 396 -45.64 -36.00 -30.63
C GLN A 396 -44.95 -37.17 -31.37
N ASP A 397 -43.68 -37.46 -31.05
CA ASP A 397 -43.31 -38.76 -30.42
C ASP A 397 -41.87 -38.77 -29.86
N GLN A 398 -41.66 -39.70 -28.92
CA GLN A 398 -40.69 -39.84 -27.84
C GLN A 398 -39.26 -40.36 -28.17
N PRO A 399 -38.34 -40.36 -27.18
CA PRO A 399 -36.93 -40.76 -27.32
C PRO A 399 -36.71 -42.27 -27.11
N ARG A 400 -35.60 -42.79 -27.65
CA ARG A 400 -35.15 -44.18 -27.43
C ARG A 400 -33.90 -44.27 -26.55
N GLU A 401 -34.04 -45.12 -25.54
CA GLU A 401 -33.05 -45.68 -24.63
C GLU A 401 -32.00 -46.55 -25.35
N HIS A 402 -30.81 -46.70 -24.75
CA HIS A 402 -30.13 -48.00 -24.68
C HIS A 402 -29.36 -48.14 -23.36
N ARG A 403 -29.50 -49.34 -22.79
CA ARG A 403 -29.11 -49.85 -21.47
C ARG A 403 -28.12 -50.98 -21.72
N GLU A 404 -27.08 -51.13 -20.91
CA GLU A 404 -26.48 -52.44 -20.62
C GLU A 404 -25.63 -52.44 -19.34
N THR A 405 -25.59 -53.61 -18.71
CA THR A 405 -25.41 -53.94 -17.29
C THR A 405 -23.99 -54.43 -16.91
N PRO A 406 -23.68 -54.59 -15.60
CA PRO A 406 -22.35 -54.90 -15.07
C PRO A 406 -22.15 -56.40 -14.75
N PRO A 407 -20.95 -56.80 -14.25
CA PRO A 407 -20.85 -57.96 -13.38
C PRO A 407 -20.12 -57.71 -12.06
N GLU A 408 -20.64 -58.35 -11.00
CA GLU A 408 -20.02 -58.64 -9.70
C GLU A 408 -19.12 -59.89 -9.80
N LEU A 409 -18.09 -59.98 -8.93
CA LEU A 409 -17.62 -61.24 -8.35
C LEU A 409 -16.98 -61.01 -6.96
N SER A 410 -17.58 -61.64 -5.95
CA SER A 410 -17.06 -62.01 -4.62
C SER A 410 -16.20 -63.30 -4.73
N VAL A 411 -15.26 -63.72 -3.85
CA VAL A 411 -15.28 -64.08 -2.41
C VAL A 411 -13.83 -64.46 -2.01
N SER A 412 -13.36 -64.17 -0.78
CA SER A 412 -12.73 -65.14 0.17
C SER A 412 -11.75 -64.50 1.18
N ALA A 413 -11.92 -64.90 2.44
CA ALA A 413 -11.08 -64.64 3.59
C ALA A 413 -10.16 -65.84 3.88
N GLN A 414 -8.96 -65.61 4.42
CA GLN A 414 -8.43 -66.21 5.68
C GLN A 414 -6.93 -65.86 5.91
N PRO A 415 -6.43 -66.00 7.16
CA PRO A 415 -5.28 -65.28 7.71
C PRO A 415 -3.99 -66.13 7.74
N THR A 416 -2.82 -65.47 7.75
CA THR A 416 -1.53 -66.12 8.03
C THR A 416 -0.58 -65.20 8.81
N SER A 417 -0.48 -65.49 10.11
CA SER A 417 0.73 -65.66 10.94
C SER A 417 1.94 -64.70 10.85
N GLU A 418 2.27 -64.15 12.03
CA GLU A 418 3.62 -63.81 12.55
C GLU A 418 4.72 -64.82 12.17
N PRO A 419 5.99 -64.40 12.09
CA PRO A 419 6.89 -64.54 13.25
C PRO A 419 7.91 -63.38 13.46
N GLU A 420 8.07 -62.94 14.72
CA GLU A 420 9.36 -62.48 15.29
C GLU A 420 10.19 -63.71 15.74
N PRO A 421 11.47 -63.58 16.17
CA PRO A 421 12.61 -62.79 15.69
C PRO A 421 13.84 -63.71 15.41
N PRO A 422 15.04 -63.16 15.14
CA PRO A 422 16.11 -63.51 16.06
C PRO A 422 16.94 -62.31 16.53
N ALA A 423 17.53 -62.53 17.69
CA ALA A 423 18.27 -61.60 18.53
C ALA A 423 19.70 -61.32 18.03
N GLU A 424 20.30 -60.32 18.71
CA GLU A 424 21.73 -60.14 18.99
C GLU A 424 22.66 -59.64 17.87
N GLY A 425 23.18 -58.43 18.07
CA GLY A 425 24.23 -57.85 17.25
C GLY A 425 24.72 -56.48 17.71
N ALA A 426 25.30 -56.43 18.92
CA ALA A 426 26.31 -55.48 19.41
C ALA A 426 26.18 -53.98 19.03
N ALA A 427 25.82 -53.18 20.03
CA ALA A 427 26.12 -51.75 20.07
C ALA A 427 27.65 -51.52 20.08
N PRO A 428 28.18 -50.56 19.31
CA PRO A 428 29.56 -50.11 19.49
C PRO A 428 29.69 -49.23 20.76
N PRO A 429 30.81 -49.33 21.49
CA PRO A 429 31.01 -48.64 22.76
C PRO A 429 31.15 -47.12 22.62
N PRO A 430 30.85 -46.34 23.67
CA PRO A 430 31.03 -44.89 23.68
C PRO A 430 32.53 -44.53 23.69
N PRO A 431 32.95 -43.42 23.04
CA PRO A 431 34.30 -42.90 23.19
C PRO A 431 34.50 -42.25 24.56
N ASP A 432 35.68 -42.49 25.13
CA ASP A 432 36.15 -42.03 26.44
C ASP A 432 36.20 -40.49 26.61
N PRO A 433 36.08 -39.99 27.85
CA PRO A 433 36.12 -38.58 28.18
C PRO A 433 37.55 -38.15 28.54
N GLN A 434 38.25 -37.41 27.67
CA GLN A 434 39.37 -36.55 28.06
C GLN A 434 39.90 -35.74 26.87
N ALA A 435 39.53 -34.47 26.82
CA ALA A 435 40.36 -33.37 26.31
C ALA A 435 39.73 -32.07 26.79
N GLU A 436 40.26 -31.55 27.91
CA GLU A 436 40.09 -30.15 28.30
C GLU A 436 40.80 -29.30 27.25
N GLU A 437 40.03 -28.50 26.50
CA GLU A 437 40.57 -27.35 25.77
C GLU A 437 40.24 -26.06 26.54
N PRO A 438 41.22 -25.13 26.67
CA PRO A 438 41.11 -23.95 27.53
C PRO A 438 40.21 -22.86 26.89
N PRO A 439 39.61 -21.97 27.70
CA PRO A 439 38.78 -20.89 27.18
C PRO A 439 39.66 -19.82 26.49
N PRO A 440 39.26 -19.28 25.32
CA PRO A 440 39.89 -18.08 24.81
C PRO A 440 39.35 -16.83 25.52
N ALA A 441 40.33 -16.00 25.89
CA ALA A 441 40.31 -14.70 26.52
C ALA A 441 39.11 -13.78 26.23
N GLU A 442 38.65 -13.16 27.31
CA GLU A 442 37.90 -11.91 27.33
C GLU A 442 38.66 -10.79 26.60
N THR A 443 37.96 -10.04 25.76
CA THR A 443 38.33 -8.65 25.45
C THR A 443 37.14 -7.72 25.71
N PRO A 444 37.39 -6.48 26.17
CA PRO A 444 36.36 -5.61 26.70
C PRO A 444 35.61 -4.85 25.60
N GLU A 445 34.37 -4.53 25.93
CA GLU A 445 33.51 -3.42 25.48
C GLU A 445 34.26 -2.27 24.78
N ASP A 446 33.69 -1.66 23.72
CA ASP A 446 32.90 -0.45 23.95
C ASP A 446 32.17 0.16 22.73
N THR A 447 31.00 0.72 23.05
CA THR A 447 30.23 1.81 22.44
C THR A 447 29.54 1.65 21.08
N SER A 448 28.26 1.28 21.22
CA SER A 448 27.14 1.74 20.39
C SER A 448 27.01 3.27 20.43
N ALA A 449 27.04 3.93 19.27
CA ALA A 449 26.74 5.35 19.13
C ALA A 449 25.29 5.54 18.66
N ALA A 450 24.41 5.84 19.61
CA ALA A 450 23.09 6.40 19.36
C ALA A 450 22.83 7.52 20.37
N GLU A 451 22.94 8.77 19.93
CA GLU A 451 22.13 9.91 20.42
C GLU A 451 22.32 11.13 19.49
N GLU A 452 21.20 11.74 19.08
CA GLU A 452 21.09 12.93 18.23
C GLU A 452 21.50 14.23 18.97
N PRO A 453 21.53 15.42 18.31
CA PRO A 453 20.30 16.22 18.28
C PRO A 453 20.01 16.95 16.95
N GLN A 454 18.74 16.93 16.56
CA GLN A 454 18.16 17.78 15.52
C GLN A 454 17.79 19.15 16.11
N ASP A 455 18.29 20.23 15.52
CA ASP A 455 17.73 21.57 15.72
C ASP A 455 17.96 22.45 14.48
N ILE A 456 17.06 22.38 13.49
CA ILE A 456 16.98 23.36 12.39
C ILE A 456 15.51 23.66 12.10
N PRO A 457 15.06 24.93 12.12
CA PRO A 457 13.68 25.28 11.84
C PRO A 457 13.32 25.05 10.36
N ALA A 458 12.20 24.35 10.13
CA ALA A 458 11.70 24.01 8.80
C ALA A 458 11.37 25.25 7.95
N ARG A 459 11.98 25.32 6.76
CA ARG A 459 11.60 26.27 5.69
C ARG A 459 10.32 25.81 4.99
N PRO A 460 9.41 26.73 4.61
CA PRO A 460 8.14 26.39 3.99
C PRO A 460 8.34 25.83 2.56
N ALA A 461 7.77 24.66 2.30
CA ALA A 461 7.80 24.01 0.99
C ALA A 461 6.91 24.75 -0.03
N ALA A 462 7.50 25.11 -1.17
CA ALA A 462 6.78 25.63 -2.32
C ALA A 462 5.95 24.51 -3.00
N LYS A 463 4.78 24.87 -3.55
CA LYS A 463 3.85 23.95 -4.22
C LYS A 463 4.50 23.24 -5.42
N PRO A 464 4.23 21.95 -5.64
CA PRO A 464 4.79 21.23 -6.78
C PRO A 464 4.13 21.66 -8.09
N ALA A 465 4.95 22.00 -9.08
CA ALA A 465 4.55 22.23 -10.46
C ALA A 465 4.11 20.92 -11.15
N PRO A 466 3.28 20.98 -12.21
CA PRO A 466 2.76 19.78 -12.89
C PRO A 466 3.89 18.93 -13.49
N LYS A 467 3.83 17.62 -13.25
CA LYS A 467 4.82 16.63 -13.70
C LYS A 467 4.84 16.55 -15.23
N LYS A 468 5.91 17.07 -15.85
CA LYS A 468 6.23 16.89 -17.27
C LYS A 468 6.75 15.47 -17.55
N LYS A 469 6.61 15.03 -18.80
CA LYS A 469 6.89 13.66 -19.27
C LYS A 469 8.36 13.27 -19.07
N PRO A 470 8.69 11.99 -18.80
CA PRO A 470 9.98 11.60 -18.22
C PRO A 470 11.18 11.57 -19.18
N ASN A 471 11.13 12.15 -20.38
CA ASN A 471 12.20 12.03 -21.38
C ASN A 471 12.26 13.27 -22.30
N ASP A 472 12.27 14.47 -21.75
CA ASP A 472 12.65 15.64 -22.54
C ASP A 472 14.20 15.65 -22.67
N PRO A 473 14.77 15.56 -23.90
CA PRO A 473 16.22 15.59 -24.10
C PRO A 473 16.87 16.87 -23.52
N THR A 474 16.13 17.97 -23.43
CA THR A 474 16.62 19.21 -22.81
C THR A 474 16.73 19.11 -21.30
N GLU A 475 15.82 18.38 -20.63
CA GLU A 475 15.90 18.12 -19.19
C GLU A 475 17.05 17.16 -18.86
N ILE A 476 17.26 16.13 -19.70
CA ILE A 476 18.38 15.19 -19.57
C ILE A 476 19.72 15.93 -19.73
N ALA A 477 19.85 16.78 -20.75
CA ALA A 477 21.04 17.60 -20.95
C ALA A 477 21.26 18.59 -19.80
N ARG A 478 20.18 19.20 -19.28
CA ARG A 478 20.24 20.10 -18.12
C ARG A 478 20.72 19.39 -16.86
N GLN A 479 20.18 18.20 -16.60
CA GLN A 479 20.58 17.41 -15.43
C GLN A 479 22.05 16.99 -15.52
N ALA A 480 22.52 16.57 -16.69
CA ALA A 480 23.91 16.18 -16.90
C ALA A 480 24.89 17.36 -16.69
N LEU A 481 24.52 18.57 -17.12
CA LEU A 481 25.30 19.78 -16.83
C LEU A 481 25.28 20.16 -15.34
N LEU A 482 24.15 19.95 -14.64
CA LEU A 482 24.06 20.17 -13.20
C LEU A 482 24.89 19.16 -12.40
N ASP A 483 24.93 17.91 -12.85
CA ASP A 483 25.75 16.85 -12.27
C ASP A 483 27.24 17.15 -12.48
N GLU A 484 27.63 17.63 -13.66
CA GLU A 484 28.99 18.11 -13.90
C GLU A 484 29.34 19.32 -13.03
N ALA A 485 28.46 20.31 -12.90
CA ALA A 485 28.65 21.44 -12.01
C ALA A 485 28.80 21.03 -10.53
N GLU A 486 28.12 19.95 -10.10
CA GLU A 486 28.27 19.39 -8.75
C GLU A 486 29.65 18.75 -8.55
N VAL A 487 30.18 18.04 -9.55
CA VAL A 487 31.55 17.51 -9.54
C VAL A 487 32.56 18.66 -9.42
N GLN A 488 32.40 19.72 -10.23
CA GLN A 488 33.26 20.90 -10.16
C GLN A 488 33.22 21.59 -8.79
N ALA A 489 32.01 21.75 -8.22
CA ALA A 489 31.83 22.38 -6.93
C ALA A 489 32.51 21.59 -5.80
N ARG A 490 32.36 20.26 -5.81
CA ARG A 490 33.01 19.36 -4.83
C ARG A 490 34.53 19.40 -4.93
N LEU A 491 35.10 19.41 -6.13
CA LEU A 491 36.55 19.52 -6.33
C LEU A 491 37.11 20.88 -5.86
N LYS A 492 36.27 21.91 -5.83
CA LYS A 492 36.60 23.24 -5.33
C LYS A 492 36.21 23.46 -3.86
N PHE A 493 35.72 22.42 -3.17
CA PHE A 493 35.22 22.51 -1.79
C PHE A 493 34.14 23.59 -1.59
N THR A 494 33.27 23.78 -2.59
CA THR A 494 32.13 24.71 -2.53
C THR A 494 30.80 23.97 -2.70
N THR A 495 29.70 24.60 -2.29
CA THR A 495 28.38 24.03 -2.60
C THR A 495 28.04 24.26 -4.07
N ARG A 496 27.24 23.37 -4.68
CA ARG A 496 26.75 23.57 -6.06
C ARG A 496 26.06 24.93 -6.25
N ARG A 497 25.40 25.44 -5.21
CA ARG A 497 24.74 26.74 -5.25
C ARG A 497 25.74 27.88 -5.32
N ASP A 498 26.82 27.83 -4.54
CA ASP A 498 27.85 28.86 -4.53
C ASP A 498 28.68 28.82 -5.81
N HIS A 499 29.03 27.62 -6.29
CA HIS A 499 29.72 27.43 -7.56
C HIS A 499 28.94 28.04 -8.74
N LEU A 500 27.62 27.87 -8.77
CA LEU A 500 26.77 28.41 -9.84
C LEU A 500 26.35 29.87 -9.60
N GLN A 501 26.65 30.48 -8.45
CA GLN A 501 26.20 31.85 -8.12
C GLN A 501 26.44 32.87 -9.25
N PRO A 502 27.58 32.88 -9.98
CA PRO A 502 27.85 33.88 -11.02
C PRO A 502 26.81 33.90 -12.15
N ILE A 503 26.14 32.78 -12.42
CA ILE A 503 25.12 32.66 -13.48
C ILE A 503 23.67 32.69 -12.96
N TYR A 504 23.47 32.84 -11.64
CA TYR A 504 22.16 32.90 -11.00
C TYR A 504 21.64 34.32 -10.74
N ALA A 505 22.34 35.36 -11.22
CA ALA A 505 22.03 36.76 -10.93
C ALA A 505 20.59 37.18 -11.31
N ASP A 506 20.03 36.59 -12.38
CA ASP A 506 18.70 36.93 -12.91
C ASP A 506 17.67 35.78 -12.82
N GLY A 507 17.97 34.70 -12.08
CA GLY A 507 17.09 33.53 -11.93
C GLY A 507 17.77 32.20 -12.26
N GLU A 508 16.97 31.18 -12.62
CA GLU A 508 17.52 29.88 -13.03
C GLU A 508 18.25 30.01 -14.38
N PRO A 509 19.53 29.58 -14.48
CA PRO A 509 20.29 29.72 -15.71
C PRO A 509 19.71 28.83 -16.82
N GLY A 510 19.66 29.38 -18.03
CA GLY A 510 19.30 28.63 -19.23
C GLY A 510 20.35 27.58 -19.59
N LEU A 511 19.97 26.59 -20.41
CA LEU A 511 20.85 25.47 -20.79
C LEU A 511 22.18 25.94 -21.41
N ALA A 512 22.15 26.97 -22.26
CA ALA A 512 23.35 27.53 -22.90
C ALA A 512 24.29 28.20 -21.87
N GLN A 513 23.73 29.01 -20.96
CA GLN A 513 24.50 29.67 -19.90
C GLN A 513 25.16 28.65 -18.96
N LEU A 514 24.43 27.60 -18.60
CA LEU A 514 24.96 26.53 -17.75
C LEU A 514 26.09 25.76 -18.46
N ARG A 515 25.91 25.44 -19.75
CA ARG A 515 26.93 24.77 -20.56
C ARG A 515 28.20 25.61 -20.68
N ASP A 516 28.05 26.89 -21.03
CA ASP A 516 29.18 27.78 -21.27
C ASP A 516 29.96 28.05 -19.96
N PHE A 517 29.25 28.16 -18.82
CA PHE A 517 29.86 28.26 -17.50
C PHE A 517 30.65 27.00 -17.12
N VAL A 518 30.00 25.83 -17.20
CA VAL A 518 30.64 24.54 -16.89
C VAL A 518 31.87 24.32 -17.76
N GLN A 519 31.80 24.66 -19.05
CA GLN A 519 32.93 24.60 -19.99
C GLN A 519 34.09 25.52 -19.57
N ALA A 520 33.80 26.76 -19.18
CA ALA A 520 34.83 27.72 -18.76
C ALA A 520 35.59 27.26 -17.50
N GLN A 521 34.93 26.52 -16.61
CA GLN A 521 35.50 26.02 -15.37
C GLN A 521 36.32 24.73 -15.54
N ARG A 522 36.26 24.06 -16.70
CA ARG A 522 36.93 22.76 -16.90
C ARG A 522 38.45 22.84 -16.76
N ALA A 523 39.08 23.89 -17.29
CA ALA A 523 40.55 24.00 -17.26
C ALA A 523 41.09 24.11 -15.82
N GLU A 524 40.40 24.86 -14.97
CA GLU A 524 40.75 25.02 -13.56
C GLU A 524 40.55 23.71 -12.77
N VAL A 525 39.47 22.99 -13.05
CA VAL A 525 39.18 21.70 -12.41
C VAL A 525 40.21 20.63 -12.80
N VAL A 526 40.66 20.64 -14.05
CA VAL A 526 41.76 19.78 -14.51
C VAL A 526 43.05 20.13 -13.76
N ALA A 527 43.37 21.41 -13.61
CA ALA A 527 44.56 21.85 -12.87
C ALA A 527 44.50 21.42 -11.40
N LEU A 528 43.34 21.55 -10.73
CA LEU A 528 43.15 21.09 -9.35
C LEU A 528 43.33 19.57 -9.21
N LEU A 529 42.83 18.78 -10.17
CA LEU A 529 43.03 17.33 -10.16
C LEU A 529 44.51 16.96 -10.35
N GLU A 530 45.23 17.68 -11.21
CA GLU A 530 46.66 17.48 -11.41
C GLU A 530 47.48 17.89 -10.17
N GLU A 531 47.09 18.96 -9.48
CA GLU A 531 47.72 19.41 -8.22
C GLU A 531 47.52 18.40 -7.08
N ASN A 532 46.40 17.68 -7.06
CA ASN A 532 46.10 16.64 -6.07
C ASN A 532 46.58 15.23 -6.48
N ASP A 533 47.56 15.13 -7.39
CA ASP A 533 48.11 13.87 -7.91
C ASP A 533 47.08 12.93 -8.56
N GLN A 534 45.95 13.45 -9.06
CA GLN A 534 44.88 12.70 -9.72
C GLN A 534 44.95 12.78 -11.25
N ALA A 535 46.13 12.53 -11.84
CA ALA A 535 46.37 12.66 -13.28
C ALA A 535 45.43 11.80 -14.14
N VAL A 536 45.04 10.61 -13.66
CA VAL A 536 44.10 9.72 -14.36
C VAL A 536 42.69 10.33 -14.43
N LEU A 537 42.20 10.90 -13.33
CA LEU A 537 40.89 11.56 -13.30
C LEU A 537 40.89 12.86 -14.12
N ALA A 538 42.00 13.61 -14.09
CA ALA A 538 42.19 14.79 -14.93
C ALA A 538 42.07 14.45 -16.42
N ASP A 539 42.66 13.35 -16.88
CA ASP A 539 42.55 12.89 -18.27
C ASP A 539 41.15 12.38 -18.61
N VAL A 540 40.49 11.66 -17.70
CA VAL A 540 39.08 11.23 -17.85
C VAL A 540 38.16 12.45 -18.01
N TYR A 541 38.35 13.48 -17.20
CA TYR A 541 37.55 14.70 -17.24
C TYR A 541 37.83 15.54 -18.48
N ARG A 542 39.09 15.63 -18.91
CA ARG A 542 39.51 16.32 -20.14
C ARG A 542 38.87 15.72 -21.38
N ARG A 543 38.70 14.39 -21.43
CA ARG A 543 38.14 13.66 -22.57
C ARG A 543 36.61 13.47 -22.52
N ALA A 544 35.97 13.84 -21.40
CA ALA A 544 34.54 13.66 -21.23
C ALA A 544 33.75 14.54 -22.24
N PRO A 545 32.74 14.00 -22.94
CA PRO A 545 31.87 14.80 -23.81
C PRO A 545 31.09 15.84 -22.98
N MET A 546 30.55 16.88 -23.63
CA MET A 546 29.71 17.87 -22.94
C MET A 546 28.29 17.89 -23.53
N PRO A 547 27.25 17.55 -22.73
CA PRO A 547 27.32 17.01 -21.37
C PRO A 547 27.61 15.49 -21.33
N ASP A 548 28.33 15.01 -20.31
CA ASP A 548 28.56 13.58 -20.06
C ASP A 548 27.61 13.05 -18.97
N LEU A 549 26.66 12.20 -19.37
CA LEU A 549 25.65 11.58 -18.51
C LEU A 549 26.23 10.66 -17.43
N GLY A 550 27.46 10.18 -17.60
CA GLY A 550 28.13 9.25 -16.70
C GLY A 550 29.17 9.90 -15.78
N LEU A 551 29.40 11.21 -15.90
CA LEU A 551 30.54 11.87 -15.27
C LEU A 551 30.52 11.77 -13.74
N LYS A 552 29.35 12.02 -13.12
CA LYS A 552 29.16 11.91 -11.68
C LYS A 552 29.47 10.52 -11.14
N LYS A 553 29.14 9.46 -11.89
CA LYS A 553 29.47 8.07 -11.51
C LYS A 553 30.96 7.77 -11.61
N LYS A 554 31.65 8.33 -12.61
CA LYS A 554 33.11 8.18 -12.76
C LYS A 554 33.89 8.83 -11.61
N PHE A 555 33.35 9.90 -11.04
CA PHE A 555 33.95 10.63 -9.91
C PHE A 555 33.51 10.14 -8.52
N ALA A 556 32.50 9.27 -8.43
CA ALA A 556 32.00 8.76 -7.15
C ALA A 556 33.10 8.06 -6.31
N PRO A 557 33.92 7.15 -6.86
CA PRO A 557 34.97 6.48 -6.08
C PRO A 557 35.99 7.44 -5.47
N TYR A 558 36.31 8.52 -6.19
CA TYR A 558 37.21 9.56 -5.70
C TYR A 558 36.62 10.28 -4.48
N PHE A 559 35.36 10.70 -4.57
CA PHE A 559 34.67 11.36 -3.45
C PHE A 559 34.38 10.43 -2.28
N ASP A 560 34.13 9.14 -2.52
CA ASP A 560 33.87 8.15 -1.48
C ASP A 560 35.17 7.72 -0.75
N SER A 561 36.32 7.85 -1.42
CA SER A 561 37.65 7.58 -0.85
C SER A 561 38.28 8.75 -0.10
N ALA A 562 37.75 9.97 -0.27
CA ALA A 562 38.26 11.15 0.40
C ALA A 562 37.88 11.10 1.89
N PRO A 563 38.84 11.19 2.84
CA PRO A 563 38.52 11.21 4.26
C PRO A 563 37.60 12.40 4.54
N ALA A 564 36.48 12.14 5.23
CA ALA A 564 35.51 13.15 5.60
C ALA A 564 36.13 14.14 6.60
N GLY A 565 36.87 15.14 6.10
CA GLY A 565 37.58 16.09 6.96
C GLY A 565 38.58 17.04 6.30
N GLN A 566 38.61 17.18 4.97
CA GLN A 566 39.32 18.28 4.28
C GLN A 566 38.33 19.20 3.57
#